data_AF-A0A926AVL0-F1
#
_entry.id   AF-A0A926AVL0-F1
#
_cell.length_a   1.000
_cell.length_b   1.000
_cell.length_c   1.000
_cell.angle_alpha   90.00
_cell.angle_beta   90.00
_cell.angle_gamma   90.00
#
_symmetry.space_group_name_H-M   'P 1'
#
loop_
_entity.id
_entity.type
_entity.pdbx_description
1 polymer ?
#
loop_
_entity_poly.entity_id
_entity_poly.type
_entity_poly.pdbx_seq_one_letter_code
_entity_poly.pdbx_strand_id
1 'polypeptide(L)' 'LRTRDRERKLLKKVQQALTRVESGEYGYCEETGEPIGIPRLLARPTATLSLEAQQRREMKQKMFGD' A
#
# COMPACT_ATOMS: atom_id res chain seq x y z
N LEU A 1 7.57 0.44 23.90
CA LEU A 1 7.96 -0.57 22.87
C LEU A 1 7.05 -0.56 21.62
N ARG A 2 5.72 -0.38 21.73
CA ARG A 2 4.79 -0.37 20.58
C ARG A 2 5.09 0.66 19.48
N THR A 3 5.54 1.87 19.83
CA THR A 3 5.87 2.93 18.86
C THR A 3 7.06 2.54 17.98
N ARG A 4 8.15 2.09 18.60
CA ARG A 4 9.35 1.60 17.90
C ARG A 4 9.03 0.48 16.90
N ASP A 5 8.16 -0.46 17.27
CA ASP A 5 7.78 -1.55 16.37
C ASP A 5 6.95 -1.06 15.17
N ARG A 6 6.11 -0.04 15.36
CA ARG A 6 5.37 0.61 14.26
C ARG A 6 6.31 1.35 13.33
N GLU A 7 7.28 2.10 13.87
CA GLU A 7 8.30 2.81 13.09
C GLU A 7 9.16 1.83 12.28
N ARG A 8 9.61 0.72 12.89
CA ARG A 8 10.36 -0.32 12.17
C ARG A 8 9.55 -0.92 11.02
N LYS A 9 8.26 -1.18 11.22
CA LYS A 9 7.36 -1.66 10.15
C LYS A 9 7.17 -0.62 9.05
N LEU A 10 7.06 0.66 9.42
CA LEU A 10 6.97 1.75 8.45
C LEU A 10 8.24 1.87 7.61
N LEU A 11 9.42 1.81 8.24
CA LEU A 11 10.71 1.84 7.55
C LEU A 11 10.82 0.72 6.51
N LYS A 12 10.41 -0.50 6.87
CA LYS A 12 10.36 -1.62 5.92
C LYS A 12 9.46 -1.34 4.72
N LYS A 13 8.31 -0.69 4.93
CA LYS A 13 7.40 -0.32 3.83
C LYS A 13 8.00 0.77 2.93
N VAL A 14 8.77 1.70 3.49
CA VAL A 14 9.50 2.70 2.70
C VAL A 14 10.56 2.03 1.84
N GLN A 15 11.34 1.11 2.39
CA GLN A 15 12.34 0.33 1.63
C GLN A 15 11.69 -0.44 0.48
N GLN A 16 10.56 -1.11 0.73
CA GLN A 16 9.80 -1.81 -0.33
C GLN A 16 9.30 -0.86 -1.42
N ALA A 17 8.83 0.34 -1.05
CA ALA A 17 8.42 1.34 -2.03
C ALA A 17 9.59 1.79 -2.92
N LEU A 18 10.78 1.97 -2.35
CA LEU A 18 12.00 2.30 -3.11
C LEU A 18 12.38 1.18 -4.10
N THR A 19 12.36 -0.08 -3.66
CA THR A 19 12.61 -1.23 -4.56
C THR A 19 11.62 -1.27 -5.72
N ARG A 20 10.35 -0.92 -5.48
CA ARG A 20 9.34 -0.83 -6.55
C ARG A 20 9.59 0.33 -7.52
N VAL A 21 10.20 1.42 -7.06
CA VAL A 21 10.63 2.51 -7.96
C VAL A 21 11.74 2.00 -8.87
N GLU A 22 12.71 1.28 -8.32
CA GLU A 22 13.82 0.69 -9.08
C GLU A 22 13.34 -0.37 -10.10
N SER A 23 12.33 -1.16 -9.75
CA SER A 23 11.73 -2.15 -10.67
C SER A 23 10.77 -1.54 -11.71
N GLY A 24 10.41 -0.26 -11.58
CA GLY A 24 9.41 0.39 -12.44
C GLY A 24 7.95 0.04 -12.12
N GLU A 25 7.71 -0.70 -11.04
CA GLU A 25 6.37 -1.12 -10.59
C GLU A 25 5.71 -0.11 -9.65
N TYR A 26 6.42 0.94 -9.25
CA TYR A 26 5.89 1.97 -8.36
C TYR A 26 4.72 2.71 -9.03
N GLY A 27 3.66 2.93 -8.25
CA GLY A 27 2.47 3.63 -8.73
C GLY A 27 1.43 2.74 -9.39
N TYR A 28 1.61 1.41 -9.42
CA TYR A 28 0.60 0.46 -9.90
C TYR A 28 0.04 -0.41 -8.78
N CYS A 29 -1.22 -0.79 -8.87
CA CYS A 29 -1.91 -1.62 -7.90
C CYS A 29 -1.39 -3.06 -7.95
N GLU A 30 -0.93 -3.61 -6.83
CA GLU A 30 -0.44 -5.01 -6.76
C GLU A 30 -1.52 -6.05 -7.06
N GLU A 31 -2.80 -5.72 -6.88
CA GLU A 31 -3.91 -6.65 -7.11
C GLU A 31 -4.48 -6.58 -8.53
N THR A 32 -4.53 -5.39 -9.15
CA THR A 32 -5.21 -5.19 -10.44
C THR A 32 -4.27 -4.79 -11.56
N GLY A 33 -3.05 -4.36 -11.26
CA GLY A 33 -2.12 -3.78 -12.23
C GLY A 33 -2.48 -2.35 -12.66
N GLU A 34 -3.60 -1.80 -12.19
CA GLU A 34 -4.05 -0.46 -12.59
C GLU A 34 -3.26 0.66 -11.90
N PRO A 35 -3.14 1.84 -12.52
CA PRO A 35 -2.49 2.99 -11.89
C PRO A 35 -3.13 3.39 -10.56
N ILE A 36 -2.29 3.64 -9.55
CA ILE A 36 -2.69 4.27 -8.29
C ILE A 36 -2.74 5.78 -8.53
N GLY A 37 -3.89 6.41 -8.20
CA GLY A 37 -4.05 7.85 -8.40
C GLY A 37 -2.97 8.68 -7.71
N ILE A 38 -2.41 9.66 -8.42
CA ILE A 38 -1.33 10.53 -7.92
C ILE A 38 -1.67 11.17 -6.56
N PRO A 39 -2.88 11.74 -6.32
CA PRO A 39 -3.21 12.31 -5.01
C PRO A 39 -3.07 11.31 -3.85
N ARG A 40 -3.33 10.02 -4.09
CA ARG A 40 -3.17 8.96 -3.09
C ARG A 40 -1.70 8.67 -2.81
N LEU A 41 -0.84 8.65 -3.83
CA LEU A 41 0.60 8.46 -3.65
C LEU A 41 1.25 9.66 -2.95
N LEU A 42 0.81 10.89 -3.25
CA LEU A 42 1.25 12.10 -2.53
C LEU A 42 0.87 12.05 -1.05
N ALA A 43 -0.36 11.63 -0.73
CA ALA A 43 -0.82 11.49 0.65
C ALA A 43 -0.15 10.30 1.37
N ARG A 44 0.11 9.20 0.66
CA ARG A 44 0.70 7.97 1.20
C ARG A 44 1.61 7.30 0.17
N PRO A 45 2.91 7.65 0.15
CA PRO A 45 3.86 7.12 -0.84
C PRO A 45 4.13 5.61 -0.74
N THR A 46 3.74 4.98 0.38
CA THR A 46 3.86 3.53 0.61
C THR A 46 2.59 2.75 0.26
N ALA A 47 1.61 3.37 -0.41
CA ALA A 47 0.40 2.69 -0.84
C ALA A 47 0.71 1.71 -1.97
N THR A 48 0.26 0.45 -1.81
CA THR A 48 0.47 -0.61 -2.82
C THR A 48 -0.77 -0.98 -3.62
N LEU A 49 -1.94 -0.48 -3.20
CA LEU A 49 -3.24 -0.75 -3.81
C LEU A 49 -3.92 0.54 -4.24
N SER A 50 -4.70 0.46 -5.34
CA SER A 50 -5.66 1.48 -5.73
C SER A 50 -6.72 1.68 -4.64
N LEU A 51 -7.47 2.79 -4.72
CA LEU A 51 -8.53 3.07 -3.75
C LEU A 51 -9.63 1.99 -3.79
N GLU A 52 -10.03 1.60 -4.99
CA GLU A 52 -11.07 0.60 -5.22
C GLU A 52 -10.65 -0.81 -4.76
N ALA A 53 -9.41 -1.22 -5.04
CA ALA A 53 -8.87 -2.48 -4.55
C ALA A 53 -8.85 -2.51 -3.01
N GLN A 54 -8.39 -1.41 -2.37
CA GLN A 54 -8.41 -1.28 -0.92
C GLN A 54 -9.84 -1.38 -0.35
N GLN A 55 -10.82 -0.70 -0.96
CA GLN A 55 -12.22 -0.77 -0.54
C GLN A 55 -12.79 -2.18 -0.67
N ARG A 56 -12.52 -2.88 -1.79
CA ARG A 56 -12.93 -4.28 -1.97
C ARG A 56 -12.34 -5.19 -0.91
N ARG A 57 -11.06 -5.00 -0.56
CA ARG A 57 -10.40 -5.78 0.50
C ARG A 57 -11.04 -5.55 1.87
N GLU A 58 -11.31 -4.29 2.21
CA GLU A 58 -11.97 -3.92 3.48
C GLU A 58 -13.40 -4.45 3.55
N MET A 59 -14.15 -4.42 2.44
CA MET A 59 -15.49 -5.03 2.37
C MET A 59 -15.44 -6.54 2.58
N LYS A 60 -14.53 -7.25 1.89
CA LYS A 60 -14.34 -8.70 2.09
C LYS A 60 -13.96 -9.01 3.54
N GLN A 61 -13.05 -8.24 4.13
CA GLN A 61 -12.66 -8.45 5.52
C GLN A 61 -13.82 -8.24 6.49
N LYS A 62 -14.72 -7.29 6.22
CA LYS A 62 -15.93 -7.09 7.04
C LYS A 62 -16.95 -8.23 6.88
N MET A 63 -17.05 -8.84 5.70
CA MET A 63 -18.02 -9.91 5.44
C MET A 63 -17.56 -11.29 5.92
N PHE A 64 -16.25 -11.54 5.94
CA PHE A 64 -15.68 -12.86 6.21
C PHE A 64 -14.71 -12.89 7.41
N GLY A 65 -14.51 -11.77 8.09
CA GLY A 65 -13.61 -11.67 9.23
C GLY A 65 -14.31 -11.89 10.56
N ASP A 66 -14.31 -13.13 11.04
CA ASP A 66 -14.21 -13.47 12.47
C ASP A 66 -12.73 -13.71 12.82
#